data_AF-A0A813IP12-F1
#
_entry.id   AF-A0A813IP12-F1
#
_cell.length_a   1.000
_cell.length_b   1.000
_cell.length_c   1.000
_cell.angle_alpha   90.00
_cell.angle_beta   90.00
_cell.angle_gamma   90.00
#
_symmetry.space_group_name_H-M   'P 1'
#
loop_
_entity.id
_entity.type
_entity.pdbx_description
1 polymer ?
#
loop_
_entity_poly.entity_id
_entity_poly.type
_entity_poly.pdbx_seq_one_letter_code
_entity_poly.pdbx_strand_id
1 'polypeptide(L)'
;ALYLETGSIFWPDSYWLDPFSILWSIVDHHEPLLSAGSETGQLLVNKAVHRVSLAVASYFNTEGGMIYHKFATYGDNDLWRMGWLAMGKNYSQVEHLPDDIGYLSSVDGETFCGTARLQKHPRSGEPLFLHLGSYKLSEHLGKEFPLKSAIKVIPVKPHPKRYE
;
A
#
# COMPACT_ATOMS: atom_id res chain seq x y z
N ALA A 1 -14.32 6.85 -12.61
CA ALA A 1 -13.62 6.61 -13.89
C ALA A 1 -12.76 5.36 -13.75
N LEU A 2 -11.69 5.39 -12.94
CA LEU A 2 -10.79 4.25 -12.64
C LEU A 2 -11.46 2.86 -12.51
N TYR A 3 -12.38 2.66 -11.57
CA TYR A 3 -13.03 1.34 -11.40
C TYR A 3 -13.80 0.89 -12.66
N LEU A 4 -14.43 1.83 -13.38
CA LEU A 4 -15.18 1.50 -14.59
C LEU A 4 -14.25 1.16 -15.76
N GLU A 5 -13.02 1.67 -15.76
CA GLU A 5 -12.04 1.42 -16.82
C GLU A 5 -11.42 0.02 -16.71
N THR A 6 -11.05 -0.39 -15.50
CA THR A 6 -10.28 -1.63 -15.30
C THR A 6 -11.01 -2.68 -14.48
N GLY A 7 -12.06 -2.32 -13.75
CA GLY A 7 -12.73 -3.21 -12.81
C GLY A 7 -11.91 -3.52 -11.55
N SER A 8 -10.79 -2.82 -11.32
CA SER A 8 -9.94 -3.00 -10.15
C SER A 8 -9.21 -1.72 -9.76
N ILE A 9 -9.27 -1.32 -8.49
CA ILE A 9 -8.52 -0.19 -7.93
C ILE A 9 -7.64 -0.69 -6.78
N PHE A 10 -6.36 -0.34 -6.83
CA PHE A 10 -5.37 -0.57 -5.77
C PHE A 10 -4.91 0.77 -5.19
N TRP A 11 -4.85 0.86 -3.86
CA TRP A 11 -4.26 2.03 -3.19
C TRP A 11 -2.76 1.81 -3.00
N PRO A 12 -1.93 2.86 -3.18
CA PRO A 12 -0.50 2.75 -3.00
C PRO A 12 -0.16 2.61 -1.51
N ASP A 13 0.88 1.85 -1.22
CA ASP A 13 1.60 1.96 0.04
C ASP A 13 2.58 3.16 -0.02
N SER A 14 3.22 3.42 1.10
CA SER A 14 4.17 4.49 1.37
C SER A 14 5.60 4.25 0.87
N TYR A 15 5.88 3.03 0.39
CA TYR A 15 7.19 2.64 -0.13
C TYR A 15 7.11 2.34 -1.62
N TRP A 16 8.29 2.19 -2.23
CA TRP A 16 8.44 1.89 -3.65
C TRP A 16 8.99 0.48 -3.79
N LEU A 17 8.48 -0.26 -4.77
CA LEU A 17 9.03 -1.57 -5.08
C LEU A 17 10.45 -1.43 -5.63
N ASP A 18 11.30 -2.40 -5.33
CA ASP A 18 12.62 -2.48 -5.92
C ASP A 18 12.49 -2.75 -7.43
N PRO A 19 12.94 -1.85 -8.31
CA PRO A 19 12.89 -2.06 -9.76
C PRO A 19 13.73 -3.26 -10.23
N PHE A 20 14.67 -3.73 -9.41
CA PHE A 20 15.54 -4.87 -9.71
C PHE A 20 15.05 -6.19 -9.09
N SER A 21 13.87 -6.20 -8.47
CA SER A 21 13.28 -7.42 -7.91
C SER A 21 13.09 -8.51 -8.97
N ILE A 22 13.41 -9.75 -8.60
CA ILE A 22 13.20 -10.93 -9.45
C ILE A 22 11.72 -11.14 -9.83
N LEU A 23 10.78 -10.54 -9.10
CA LEU A 23 9.35 -10.59 -9.45
C LEU A 23 9.09 -10.08 -10.86
N TRP A 24 9.81 -9.06 -11.27
CA TRP A 24 9.54 -8.43 -12.57
C TRP A 24 9.82 -9.40 -13.72
N SER A 25 10.74 -10.36 -13.53
CA SER A 25 10.99 -11.44 -14.49
C SER A 25 9.93 -12.55 -14.46
N ILE A 26 9.17 -12.67 -13.38
CA ILE A 26 8.06 -13.64 -13.25
C ILE A 26 6.78 -13.09 -13.86
N VAL A 27 6.54 -11.77 -13.75
CA VAL A 27 5.31 -11.11 -14.21
C VAL A 27 5.46 -10.34 -15.53
N ASP A 28 6.53 -10.62 -16.27
CA ASP A 28 6.82 -10.09 -17.61
C ASP A 28 6.91 -8.54 -17.70
N HIS A 29 7.69 -7.93 -16.79
CA HIS A 29 8.25 -6.55 -16.87
C HIS A 29 7.33 -5.41 -17.39
N HIS A 30 6.02 -5.45 -17.19
CA HIS A 30 5.11 -4.43 -17.74
C HIS A 30 4.92 -3.17 -16.88
N GLU A 31 5.59 -3.06 -15.72
CA GLU A 31 5.45 -1.91 -14.82
C GLU A 31 6.54 -0.85 -15.02
N PRO A 32 6.24 0.44 -14.78
CA PRO A 32 7.26 1.47 -14.69
C PRO A 32 8.30 1.16 -13.60
N LEU A 33 9.56 1.56 -13.82
CA LEU A 33 10.67 1.47 -12.86
C LEU A 33 10.39 2.11 -11.47
N LEU A 34 9.30 2.86 -11.33
CA LEU A 34 8.91 3.57 -10.12
C LEU A 34 7.46 3.25 -9.76
N SER A 35 7.22 2.01 -9.35
CA SER A 35 5.90 1.57 -8.91
C SER A 35 5.83 1.53 -7.38
N ALA A 36 4.91 2.32 -6.79
CA ALA A 36 4.66 2.29 -5.35
C ALA A 36 4.20 0.88 -4.94
N GLY A 37 4.43 0.45 -3.70
CA GLY A 37 3.82 -0.77 -3.15
C GLY A 37 2.29 -0.68 -3.16
N SER A 38 1.60 -1.77 -2.81
CA SER A 38 0.13 -1.79 -2.71
C SER A 38 -0.34 -2.00 -1.28
N GLU A 39 -1.32 -1.23 -0.81
CA GLU A 39 -1.96 -1.45 0.50
C GLU A 39 -3.15 -2.41 0.34
N THR A 40 -3.00 -3.67 0.76
CA THR A 40 -4.03 -4.68 0.49
C THR A 40 -5.18 -4.70 1.47
N GLY A 41 -5.06 -3.96 2.58
CA GLY A 41 -6.21 -3.60 3.40
C GLY A 41 -7.25 -2.78 2.62
N GLN A 42 -6.90 -2.24 1.45
CA GLN A 42 -7.73 -1.30 0.70
C GLN A 42 -7.60 -1.52 -0.81
N LEU A 43 -8.45 -2.42 -1.33
CA LEU A 43 -8.58 -2.71 -2.75
C LEU A 43 -10.06 -2.85 -3.14
N LEU A 44 -10.39 -2.46 -4.37
CA LEU A 44 -11.73 -2.63 -4.93
C LEU A 44 -11.62 -3.45 -6.20
N VAL A 45 -12.19 -4.66 -6.22
CA VAL A 45 -12.04 -5.59 -7.35
C VAL A 45 -13.38 -6.19 -7.77
N ASN A 46 -13.67 -6.13 -9.07
CA ASN A 46 -14.74 -6.92 -9.68
C ASN A 46 -14.33 -8.38 -9.78
N LYS A 47 -14.79 -9.20 -8.82
CA LYS A 47 -14.46 -10.63 -8.75
C LYS A 47 -14.92 -11.44 -9.96
N ALA A 48 -16.02 -11.06 -10.61
CA ALA A 48 -16.53 -11.79 -11.78
C ALA A 48 -15.59 -11.65 -12.98
N VAL A 49 -14.97 -10.47 -13.13
CA VAL A 49 -14.02 -10.14 -14.19
C VAL A 49 -12.62 -10.67 -13.86
N HIS A 50 -12.17 -10.50 -12.62
CA HIS A 50 -10.78 -10.74 -12.21
C HIS A 50 -10.55 -12.02 -11.41
N ARG A 51 -11.45 -13.01 -11.50
CA ARG A 51 -11.33 -14.28 -10.75
C ARG A 51 -10.01 -15.02 -10.97
N VAL A 52 -9.45 -14.97 -12.18
CA VAL A 52 -8.19 -15.65 -12.49
C VAL A 52 -7.01 -14.89 -11.87
N SER A 53 -6.96 -13.57 -12.02
CA SER A 53 -5.94 -12.72 -11.38
C SER A 53 -5.95 -12.88 -9.86
N LEU A 54 -7.14 -12.96 -9.25
CA LEU A 54 -7.30 -13.24 -7.82
C LEU A 54 -6.77 -14.64 -7.42
N ALA A 55 -7.02 -15.67 -8.24
CA ALA A 55 -6.49 -17.00 -7.99
C ALA A 55 -4.96 -17.04 -8.07
N VAL A 56 -4.36 -16.33 -9.04
CA VAL A 56 -2.90 -16.20 -9.15
C VAL A 56 -2.31 -15.39 -7.99
N ALA A 57 -2.93 -14.28 -7.62
CA ALA A 57 -2.55 -13.50 -6.44
C ALA A 57 -2.60 -14.33 -5.15
N SER A 58 -3.63 -15.17 -5.01
CA SER A 58 -3.73 -16.12 -3.90
C SER A 58 -2.59 -17.13 -3.94
N TYR A 59 -2.31 -17.73 -5.11
CA TYR A 59 -1.20 -18.67 -5.28
C TYR A 59 0.15 -18.05 -4.88
N PHE A 60 0.43 -16.82 -5.33
CA PHE A 60 1.64 -16.10 -4.93
C PHE A 60 1.76 -15.91 -3.42
N ASN A 61 0.64 -15.64 -2.73
CA ASN A 61 0.65 -15.43 -1.29
C ASN A 61 0.64 -16.72 -0.45
N THR A 62 0.01 -17.80 -0.93
CA THR A 62 -0.11 -19.05 -0.17
C THR A 62 1.02 -20.03 -0.49
N GLU A 63 1.13 -20.46 -1.74
CA GLU A 63 2.10 -21.47 -2.17
C GLU A 63 3.46 -20.84 -2.45
N GLY A 64 3.46 -19.62 -2.99
CA GLY A 64 4.66 -18.88 -3.36
C GLY A 64 5.26 -18.02 -2.25
N GLY A 65 4.56 -17.85 -1.12
CA GLY A 65 4.90 -16.84 -0.10
C GLY A 65 6.34 -16.96 0.41
N MET A 66 6.82 -18.18 0.61
CA MET A 66 8.20 -18.41 1.07
C MET A 66 9.29 -17.91 0.11
N ILE A 67 9.03 -17.90 -1.19
CA ILE A 67 9.96 -17.42 -2.21
C ILE A 67 9.73 -15.93 -2.45
N TYR A 68 8.48 -15.53 -2.64
CA TYR A 68 8.14 -14.18 -3.06
C TYR A 68 8.17 -13.15 -1.91
N HIS A 69 7.84 -13.53 -0.68
CA HIS A 69 7.98 -12.63 0.48
C HIS A 69 9.44 -12.43 0.87
N LYS A 70 10.31 -13.44 0.66
CA LYS A 70 11.71 -13.36 1.10
C LYS A 70 12.64 -12.65 0.14
N PHE A 71 12.40 -12.76 -1.16
CA PHE A 71 13.41 -12.37 -2.16
C PHE A 71 12.92 -11.30 -3.15
N ALA A 72 11.68 -10.85 -2.98
CA ALA A 72 10.95 -10.30 -4.11
C ALA A 72 10.04 -9.11 -3.75
N THR A 73 9.50 -9.06 -2.53
CA THR A 73 8.57 -8.02 -2.03
C THR A 73 8.97 -7.52 -0.65
N TYR A 74 8.30 -6.46 -0.18
CA TYR A 74 8.34 -6.05 1.23
C TYR A 74 7.30 -6.80 2.08
N GLY A 75 6.49 -7.68 1.48
CA GLY A 75 5.48 -8.48 2.16
C GLY A 75 4.43 -9.06 1.21
N ASP A 76 3.42 -9.69 1.80
CA ASP A 76 2.25 -10.24 1.11
C ASP A 76 1.45 -9.21 0.33
N ASN A 77 1.44 -7.98 0.86
CA ASN A 77 0.75 -6.84 0.28
C ASN A 77 1.06 -6.61 -1.21
N ASP A 78 2.34 -6.68 -1.58
CA ASP A 78 2.78 -6.35 -2.94
C ASP A 78 2.36 -7.40 -3.98
N LEU A 79 2.10 -8.64 -3.54
CA LEU A 79 1.82 -9.77 -4.43
C LEU A 79 0.40 -9.76 -5.01
N TRP A 80 -0.51 -8.98 -4.43
CA TRP A 80 -1.90 -8.97 -4.87
C TRP A 80 -2.05 -8.44 -6.30
N ARG A 81 -1.41 -7.32 -6.62
CA ARG A 81 -1.43 -6.79 -8.00
C ARG A 81 -0.58 -7.62 -8.97
N MET A 82 0.39 -8.40 -8.47
CA MET A 82 1.23 -9.26 -9.31
C MET A 82 0.38 -10.31 -10.05
N GLY A 83 -0.73 -10.75 -9.47
CA GLY A 83 -1.69 -11.62 -10.16
C GLY A 83 -2.32 -10.99 -11.41
N TRP A 84 -2.46 -9.66 -11.47
CA TRP A 84 -2.92 -8.96 -12.67
C TRP A 84 -1.83 -8.90 -13.72
N LEU A 85 -0.62 -8.53 -13.32
CA LEU A 85 0.54 -8.45 -14.21
C LEU A 85 0.86 -9.81 -14.84
N ALA A 86 0.94 -10.86 -14.03
CA ALA A 86 1.16 -12.24 -14.49
C ALA A 86 0.10 -12.72 -15.49
N MET A 87 -1.12 -12.18 -15.42
CA MET A 87 -2.22 -12.53 -16.31
C MET A 87 -2.41 -11.54 -17.47
N GLY A 88 -1.52 -10.54 -17.62
CA GLY A 88 -1.63 -9.50 -18.63
C GLY A 88 -2.93 -8.68 -18.50
N LYS A 89 -3.42 -8.46 -17.27
CA LYS A 89 -4.65 -7.73 -16.99
C LYS A 89 -4.35 -6.31 -16.53
N ASN A 90 -5.09 -5.36 -17.09
CA ASN A 90 -5.05 -3.97 -16.63
C ASN A 90 -5.67 -3.84 -15.24
N TYR A 91 -5.13 -2.90 -14.47
CA TYR A 91 -5.66 -2.46 -13.20
C TYR A 91 -5.44 -0.95 -13.04
N SER A 92 -6.19 -0.33 -12.15
CA SER A 92 -5.99 1.08 -11.79
C SER A 92 -5.30 1.17 -10.45
N GLN A 93 -4.33 2.07 -10.33
CA GLN A 93 -3.74 2.45 -9.05
C GLN A 93 -4.10 3.89 -8.72
N VAL A 94 -4.37 4.18 -7.45
CA VAL A 94 -4.58 5.54 -6.97
C VAL A 94 -3.27 6.32 -7.03
N GLU A 95 -3.28 7.51 -7.63
CA GLU A 95 -2.07 8.34 -7.77
C GLU A 95 -1.69 9.06 -6.47
N HIS A 96 -2.65 9.27 -5.59
CA HIS A 96 -2.43 9.94 -4.31
C HIS A 96 -1.77 8.99 -3.30
N LEU A 97 -0.53 9.29 -2.92
CA LEU A 97 0.17 8.59 -1.85
C LEU A 97 -0.54 8.80 -0.49
N PRO A 98 -0.45 7.81 0.42
CA PRO A 98 -0.99 7.96 1.77
C PRO A 98 -0.27 9.06 2.55
N ASP A 99 -0.93 9.55 3.60
CA ASP A 99 -0.29 10.39 4.62
C ASP A 99 -0.12 9.61 5.92
N ASP A 100 0.90 9.96 6.71
CA ASP A 100 1.06 9.49 8.08
C ASP A 100 0.36 10.43 9.06
N ILE A 101 -0.46 9.86 9.95
CA ILE A 101 -1.12 10.58 11.04
C ILE A 101 -0.53 10.15 12.37
N GLY A 102 -0.18 11.13 13.20
CA GLY A 102 0.43 10.88 14.48
C GLY A 102 0.52 12.13 15.33
N TYR A 103 1.44 12.10 16.29
CA TYR A 103 1.70 13.21 17.22
C TYR A 103 3.21 13.42 17.38
N LEU A 104 3.61 14.56 17.93
CA LEU A 104 5.01 14.76 18.31
C LEU A 104 5.24 14.23 19.72
N SER A 105 6.36 13.54 19.91
CA SER A 105 6.84 13.07 21.21
C SER A 105 6.81 14.20 22.23
N SER A 106 6.23 13.93 23.40
CA SER A 106 6.23 14.89 24.51
C SER A 106 7.59 15.04 25.17
N VAL A 107 8.57 14.20 24.82
CA VAL A 107 9.92 14.22 25.38
C VAL A 107 10.77 15.30 24.70
N ASP A 108 10.72 15.38 23.38
CA ASP A 108 11.56 16.31 22.58
C ASP A 108 10.75 17.33 21.77
N GLY A 109 9.44 17.12 21.57
CA GLY A 109 8.58 17.99 20.76
C GLY A 109 8.87 17.95 19.26
N GLU A 110 9.77 17.08 18.79
CA GLU A 110 10.25 17.06 17.41
C GLU A 110 10.09 15.68 16.75
N THR A 111 10.24 14.61 17.52
CA THR A 111 10.11 13.24 17.00
C THR A 111 8.66 12.93 16.67
N PHE A 112 8.38 12.58 15.41
CA PHE A 112 7.05 12.16 14.99
C PHE A 112 6.75 10.71 15.37
N CYS A 113 5.66 10.50 16.10
CA CYS A 113 5.12 9.20 16.48
C CYS A 113 3.91 8.88 15.60
N GLY A 114 4.12 8.11 14.53
CA GLY A 114 3.06 7.65 13.63
C GLY A 114 2.10 6.67 14.30
N THR A 115 0.80 6.85 14.06
CA THR A 115 -0.28 6.03 14.65
C THR A 115 -1.19 5.41 13.60
N ALA A 116 -1.39 6.11 12.49
CA ALA A 116 -2.30 5.71 11.42
C ALA A 116 -1.80 6.15 10.05
N ARG A 117 -2.26 5.44 9.02
CA ARG A 117 -2.12 5.78 7.61
C ARG A 117 -3.44 6.32 7.10
N LEU A 118 -3.41 7.49 6.47
CA LEU A 118 -4.55 8.08 5.80
C LEU A 118 -4.46 7.84 4.29
N GLN A 119 -5.45 7.15 3.76
CA GLN A 119 -5.57 6.84 2.34
C GLN A 119 -6.63 7.73 1.70
N LYS A 120 -6.37 8.15 0.47
CA LYS A 120 -7.10 9.24 -0.18
C LYS A 120 -8.09 8.74 -1.21
N HIS A 121 -9.14 9.53 -1.43
CA HIS A 121 -10.13 9.25 -2.44
C HIS A 121 -9.49 9.31 -3.84
N PRO A 122 -9.72 8.30 -4.72
CA PRO A 122 -8.99 8.17 -5.98
C PRO A 122 -9.10 9.34 -6.95
N ARG A 123 -10.13 10.17 -6.81
CA ARG A 123 -10.40 11.31 -7.72
C ARG A 123 -10.11 12.67 -7.10
N SER A 124 -10.44 12.82 -5.82
CA SER A 124 -10.41 14.15 -5.17
C SER A 124 -9.16 14.35 -4.33
N GLY A 125 -8.43 13.29 -4.00
CA GLY A 125 -7.30 13.37 -3.07
C GLY A 125 -7.70 13.61 -1.61
N GLU A 126 -9.00 13.74 -1.34
CA GLU A 126 -9.54 13.95 0.01
C GLU A 126 -9.36 12.71 0.88
N PRO A 127 -9.24 12.86 2.21
CA PRO A 127 -9.22 11.73 3.14
C PRO A 127 -10.40 10.77 2.91
N LEU A 128 -10.13 9.47 2.74
CA LEU A 128 -11.17 8.45 2.53
C LEU A 128 -11.12 7.33 3.58
N PHE A 129 -9.94 6.78 3.85
CA PHE A 129 -9.76 5.70 4.81
C PHE A 129 -8.66 6.03 5.81
N LEU A 130 -8.84 5.57 7.05
CA LEU A 130 -7.83 5.66 8.10
C LEU A 130 -7.49 4.24 8.57
N HIS A 131 -6.25 3.82 8.37
CA HIS A 131 -5.74 2.53 8.80
C HIS A 131 -4.83 2.72 10.01
N LEU A 132 -5.27 2.29 11.19
CA LEU A 132 -4.45 2.35 12.42
C LEU A 132 -3.30 1.34 12.31
N GLY A 133 -2.05 1.82 12.37
CA GLY A 133 -0.86 0.97 12.28
C GLY A 133 -0.54 0.29 13.61
N SER A 134 -0.49 1.08 14.69
CA SER A 134 -0.18 0.63 16.05
C SER A 134 -1.47 0.51 16.87
N TYR A 135 -1.47 -0.34 17.92
CA TYR A 135 -2.59 -0.53 18.85
C TYR A 135 -3.87 -1.15 18.26
N LYS A 136 -3.75 -1.92 17.16
CA LYS A 136 -4.88 -2.55 16.44
C LYS A 136 -5.86 -3.33 17.34
N LEU A 137 -5.43 -3.83 18.51
CA LEU A 137 -6.26 -4.60 19.45
C LEU A 137 -5.87 -4.46 20.94
N SER A 138 -5.16 -3.41 21.38
CA SER A 138 -4.74 -3.36 22.79
C SER A 138 -5.90 -2.90 23.70
N GLU A 139 -6.28 -3.73 24.69
CA GLU A 139 -7.16 -3.38 25.83
C GLU A 139 -6.73 -2.10 26.57
N HIS A 140 -5.48 -1.68 26.39
CA HIS A 140 -4.89 -0.49 26.97
C HIS A 140 -5.32 0.84 26.33
N LEU A 141 -6.25 0.84 25.37
CA LEU A 141 -6.85 2.07 24.81
C LEU A 141 -7.52 2.98 25.87
N GLY A 142 -7.71 2.49 27.10
CA GLY A 142 -8.19 3.26 28.25
C GLY A 142 -7.12 4.03 29.05
N LYS A 143 -5.82 3.89 28.76
CA LYS A 143 -4.79 4.72 29.41
C LYS A 143 -4.43 5.86 28.47
N GLU A 144 -5.09 6.99 28.71
CA GLU A 144 -4.87 8.32 28.13
C GLU A 144 -3.82 8.34 27.02
N PHE A 145 -4.27 8.21 25.76
CA PHE A 145 -3.49 8.75 24.66
C PHE A 145 -3.14 10.19 25.05
N PRO A 146 -1.85 10.57 25.16
CA PRO A 146 -1.50 11.93 25.49
C PRO A 146 -1.74 12.78 24.23
N LEU A 147 -3.00 13.02 23.89
CA LEU A 147 -3.49 13.99 22.90
C LEU A 147 -3.18 15.43 23.34
N LYS A 148 -2.29 15.62 24.32
CA LYS A 148 -1.79 16.94 24.74
C LYS A 148 -0.89 17.57 23.67
N SER A 149 -0.37 16.79 22.71
CA SER A 149 0.30 17.32 21.53
C SER A 149 -0.63 17.34 20.31
N ALA A 150 -0.50 18.38 19.48
CA ALA A 150 -1.30 18.55 18.29
C ALA A 150 -1.11 17.37 17.32
N ILE A 151 -2.22 16.83 16.81
CA ILE A 151 -2.20 15.82 15.74
C ILE A 151 -1.49 16.43 14.54
N LYS A 152 -0.52 15.69 14.00
CA LYS A 152 0.20 16.04 12.78
C LYS A 152 -0.11 15.05 11.67
N VAL A 153 -0.30 15.60 10.48
CA VAL A 153 -0.39 14.84 9.23
C VAL A 153 0.88 15.12 8.43
N ILE A 154 1.61 14.07 8.08
CA ILE A 154 2.84 14.16 7.30
C ILE A 154 2.62 13.44 5.97
N PRO A 155 2.68 14.14 4.83
CA PRO A 155 2.56 13.50 3.54
C PRO A 155 3.75 12.57 3.24
N VAL A 156 3.47 11.40 2.67
CA VAL A 156 4.52 10.55 2.11
C VAL A 156 5.12 11.26 0.90
N LYS A 157 6.44 11.40 0.90
CA LYS A 157 7.15 12.05 -0.19
C LYS A 157 7.27 11.11 -1.40
N PRO A 158 7.14 11.64 -2.63
CA PRO A 158 7.49 10.88 -3.83
C PRO A 158 8.93 10.38 -3.77
N HIS A 159 9.24 9.24 -4.39
CA HIS A 159 10.60 8.73 -4.46
C HIS A 159 11.54 9.83 -5.01
N PRO A 160 12.64 10.19 -4.33
CA PRO A 160 13.65 11.05 -4.95
C PRO A 160 14.23 10.29 -6.14
N LYS A 161 14.16 10.83 -7.36
CA LYS A 161 14.79 10.22 -8.54
C LYS A 161 16.25 9.92 -8.20
N ARG A 162 16.58 8.66 -7.91
CA ARG A 162 17.90 8.24 -7.47
C ARG A 162 18.47 7.20 -8.42
N TYR A 163 18.33 7.46 -9.71
CA TYR A 163 18.94 6.69 -10.78
C TYR A 163 19.18 7.69 -11.94
N GLU A 164 20.21 8.51 -11.78
CA GLU A 164 21.02 9.04 -12.90
C GLU A 164 22.24 8.14 -13.05
#